data_AF-A0AAU5K9S1-F1
#
_entry.id   AF-A0AAU5K9S1-F1
#
_cell.length_a   1.000
_cell.length_b   1.000
_cell.length_c   1.000
_cell.angle_alpha   90.00
_cell.angle_beta   90.00
_cell.angle_gamma   90.00
#
_symmetry.space_group_name_H-M   'P 1'
#
loop_
_entity.id
_entity.type
_entity.pdbx_description
1 polymer ?
#
loop_
_entity_poly.entity_id
_entity_poly.type
_entity_poly.pdbx_seq_one_letter_code
_entity_poly.pdbx_strand_id
1 'polypeptide(L)' 'MPGSVTIGHTEAVTAVEHADAERLAVLLDEMGHLLAMGGPNRLTDAQVSALCGGQERSRDEFARWCRGMAAHLHEKH' A
#
# COMPACT_ATOMS: atom_id res chain seq x y z
N MET A 1 20.24 13.85 42.59
CA MET A 1 19.75 12.73 41.76
C MET A 1 19.99 13.10 40.29
N PRO A 2 20.61 12.23 39.48
CA PRO A 2 20.77 12.48 38.05
C PRO A 2 19.41 12.39 37.36
N GLY A 3 19.05 13.41 36.58
CA GLY A 3 17.84 13.42 35.77
C GLY A 3 17.96 12.42 34.63
N SER A 4 17.13 11.38 34.65
CA SER A 4 16.94 10.47 33.52
C SER A 4 16.16 11.21 32.44
N VAL A 5 16.84 11.63 31.38
CA VAL A 5 16.18 12.12 30.16
C VAL A 5 15.66 10.90 29.43
N THR A 6 14.34 10.68 29.49
CA THR A 6 13.67 9.76 28.57
C THR A 6 13.69 10.41 27.20
N ILE A 7 14.62 10.01 26.33
CA ILE A 7 14.53 10.32 24.91
C ILE A 7 13.37 9.48 24.37
N GLY A 8 12.17 10.06 24.38
CA GLY A 8 11.06 9.57 23.58
C GLY A 8 11.47 9.69 22.13
N HIS A 9 11.81 8.56 21.51
CA HIS A 9 11.98 8.47 20.07
C HIS A 9 10.59 8.65 19.45
N THR A 10 10.15 9.90 19.30
CA THR A 10 9.09 10.21 18.36
C THR A 10 9.70 9.99 16.98
N GLU A 11 9.61 8.74 16.49
CA GLU A 11 9.58 8.52 15.06
C GLU A 11 8.62 9.57 14.50
N ALA A 12 9.12 10.42 13.61
CA ALA A 12 8.29 11.37 12.92
C ALA A 12 7.26 10.54 12.14
N VAL A 13 6.09 10.34 12.73
CA VAL A 13 4.93 9.80 12.05
C VAL A 13 4.56 10.86 11.04
N THR A 14 5.14 10.77 9.84
CA THR A 14 4.71 11.56 8.70
C THR A 14 3.26 11.13 8.43
N ALA A 15 2.33 11.89 8.99
CA ALA A 15 0.91 11.69 8.75
C ALA A 15 0.66 12.01 7.27
N VAL A 16 0.08 11.05 6.55
CA VAL A 16 -0.47 11.31 5.22
C VAL A 16 -1.69 12.20 5.41
N GLU A 17 -1.77 13.30 4.66
CA GLU A 17 -2.97 14.14 4.69
C GLU A 17 -4.18 13.31 4.25
N HIS A 18 -5.35 13.54 4.85
CA HIS A 18 -6.55 12.75 4.58
C HIS A 18 -6.88 12.64 3.08
N ALA A 19 -6.78 13.75 2.34
CA ALA A 19 -7.03 13.78 0.91
C ALA A 19 -6.01 12.98 0.09
N ASP A 20 -4.78 12.82 0.58
CA ASP A 20 -3.77 11.97 -0.05
C ASP A 20 -3.98 10.49 0.33
N ALA A 21 -4.44 10.21 1.55
CA ALA A 21 -4.80 8.87 1.99
C ALA A 21 -5.99 8.31 1.18
N GLU A 22 -7.03 9.12 0.94
CA GLU A 22 -8.15 8.75 0.07
C GLU A 22 -7.69 8.48 -1.37
N ARG A 23 -6.88 9.39 -1.94
CA ARG A 23 -6.34 9.21 -3.30
C ARG A 23 -5.50 7.93 -3.41
N LEU A 24 -4.70 7.63 -2.39
CA LEU A 24 -3.91 6.41 -2.33
C LEU A 24 -4.79 5.16 -2.19
N ALA A 25 -5.85 5.23 -1.38
CA ALA A 25 -6.81 4.13 -1.22
C ALA A 25 -7.49 3.77 -2.54
N VAL A 26 -7.98 4.78 -3.28
CA VAL A 26 -8.58 4.59 -4.61
C VAL A 26 -7.59 3.96 -5.59
N LEU A 27 -6.35 4.48 -5.64
CA LEU A 27 -5.31 3.94 -6.51
C LEU A 27 -5.00 2.46 -6.20
N LEU A 28 -4.90 2.11 -4.92
CA LEU A 28 -4.63 0.75 -4.48
C LEU A 28 -5.78 -0.20 -4.80
N ASP A 29 -7.04 0.24 -4.66
CA ASP A 29 -8.19 -0.58 -5.00
C ASP A 29 -8.26 -0.88 -6.51
N GLU A 30 -8.07 0.15 -7.35
CA GLU A 30 -8.00 -0.01 -8.81
C GLU A 30 -6.83 -0.90 -9.25
N MET A 31 -5.66 -0.74 -8.62
CA MET A 31 -4.53 -1.64 -8.89
C MET A 31 -4.84 -3.08 -8.49
N GLY A 32 -5.49 -3.29 -7.33
CA GLY A 32 -5.97 -4.60 -6.91
C GLY A 32 -7.02 -5.18 -7.87
N HIS A 33 -7.84 -4.35 -8.50
CA HIS A 33 -8.78 -4.75 -9.54
C HIS A 33 -8.05 -5.22 -10.81
N LEU A 34 -7.13 -4.41 -11.34
CA LEU A 34 -6.36 -4.73 -12.55
C LEU A 34 -5.47 -5.98 -12.39
N LEU A 35 -4.95 -6.21 -11.17
CA LEU A 35 -4.17 -7.41 -10.84
C LEU A 35 -5.06 -8.67 -10.78
N ALA A 36 -6.28 -8.58 -10.28
CA ALA A 36 -7.21 -9.71 -10.19
C ALA A 36 -7.96 -9.98 -11.50
N MET A 37 -7.93 -9.04 -12.45
CA MET A 37 -8.64 -9.14 -13.72
C MET A 37 -8.05 -10.25 -14.60
N GLY A 38 -8.93 -11.03 -15.23
CA GLY A 38 -8.57 -11.98 -16.29
C GLY A 38 -8.67 -11.37 -17.69
N GLY A 39 -8.16 -12.09 -18.69
CA GLY A 39 -8.34 -11.72 -20.09
C GLY A 39 -7.35 -10.64 -20.60
N PRO A 40 -7.62 -10.07 -21.78
CA PRO A 40 -6.64 -9.26 -22.52
C PRO A 40 -6.36 -7.88 -21.91
N ASN A 41 -7.23 -7.40 -21.02
CA ASN A 41 -7.07 -6.09 -20.37
C ASN A 41 -6.32 -6.16 -19.03
N ARG A 42 -5.87 -7.35 -18.61
CA ARG A 42 -5.11 -7.52 -17.36
C ARG A 42 -3.69 -6.96 -17.47
N LEU A 43 -3.09 -6.61 -16.33
CA LEU A 43 -1.67 -6.30 -16.28
C LEU A 43 -0.82 -7.51 -16.72
N THR A 44 0.12 -7.28 -17.63
CA THR A 44 1.08 -8.30 -18.08
C THR A 44 2.02 -8.71 -16.96
N ASP A 45 2.60 -9.90 -17.04
CA ASP A 45 3.54 -10.38 -16.01
C ASP A 45 4.78 -9.47 -15.89
N ALA A 46 5.22 -8.87 -17.00
CA ALA A 46 6.31 -7.88 -17.01
C ALA A 46 5.92 -6.59 -16.24
N GLN A 47 4.69 -6.10 -16.42
CA GLN A 47 4.18 -4.95 -15.66
C GLN A 47 4.04 -5.27 -14.17
N VAL A 48 3.55 -6.46 -13.82
CA VAL A 48 3.46 -6.91 -12.42
C VAL A 48 4.84 -7.02 -11.78
N SER A 49 5.81 -7.60 -12.48
CA SER A 49 7.20 -7.72 -12.01
C SER A 49 7.85 -6.35 -11.79
N ALA A 50 7.62 -5.40 -12.71
CA ALA A 50 8.11 -4.02 -12.57
C ALA A 50 7.51 -3.32 -11.34
N LEU A 51 6.20 -3.49 -11.10
CA LEU A 51 5.54 -2.94 -9.91
C LEU A 51 6.04 -3.58 -8.61
N CYS A 52 6.43 -4.84 -8.64
CA CYS A 52 6.99 -5.55 -7.49
C CYS A 52 8.50 -5.28 -7.27
N GLY A 53 9.14 -4.44 -8.10
CA GLY A 53 10.58 -4.19 -8.00
C GLY A 53 11.42 -5.46 -8.22
N GLY A 54 10.94 -6.38 -9.05
CA GLY A 54 11.58 -7.68 -9.31
C GLY A 54 11.44 -8.70 -8.16
N GLN A 55 10.66 -8.39 -7.11
CA GLN A 55 10.32 -9.39 -6.10
C GLN A 55 9.38 -10.44 -6.69
N GLU A 56 9.63 -11.72 -6.40
CA GLU A 56 8.70 -12.80 -6.70
C GLU A 56 7.51 -12.74 -5.73
N ARG A 57 6.53 -11.90 -6.05
CA ARG A 57 5.22 -11.89 -5.39
C ARG A 57 4.19 -12.50 -6.31
N SER A 58 3.36 -13.41 -5.77
CA SER A 58 2.20 -13.90 -6.53
C SER A 58 1.27 -12.73 -6.88
N ARG A 59 0.77 -12.69 -8.11
CA ARG A 59 -0.22 -11.69 -8.57
C ARG A 59 -1.41 -11.61 -7.61
N ASP A 60 -1.90 -12.75 -7.13
CA ASP A 60 -3.05 -12.83 -6.23
C ASP A 60 -2.72 -12.27 -4.85
N GLU A 61 -1.52 -12.54 -4.36
CA GLU A 61 -1.02 -11.99 -3.10
C GLU A 61 -0.88 -10.48 -3.20
N PHE A 62 -0.36 -9.98 -4.31
CA PHE A 62 -0.23 -8.55 -4.54
C PHE A 62 -1.59 -7.87 -4.63
N ALA A 63 -2.54 -8.45 -5.37
CA ALA A 63 -3.91 -7.94 -5.46
C ALA A 63 -4.58 -7.86 -4.08
N ARG A 64 -4.43 -8.91 -3.27
CA ARG A 64 -4.98 -8.97 -1.91
C ARG A 64 -4.35 -7.93 -0.99
N TRP A 65 -3.04 -7.75 -1.08
CA TRP A 65 -2.33 -6.72 -0.31
C TRP A 65 -2.82 -5.31 -0.66
N CYS A 66 -2.96 -5.00 -1.97
CA CYS A 66 -3.43 -3.69 -2.41
C CYS A 66 -4.83 -3.38 -1.85
N ARG A 67 -5.77 -4.32 -1.98
CA ARG A 67 -7.15 -4.12 -1.48
C ARG A 67 -7.21 -4.04 0.05
N GLY A 68 -6.41 -4.85 0.76
CA GLY A 68 -6.32 -4.78 2.22
C GLY A 68 -5.79 -3.42 2.70
N MET A 69 -4.80 -2.87 2.01
CA MET A 69 -4.26 -1.55 2.32
C MET A 69 -5.25 -0.43 1.99
N ALA A 70 -5.96 -0.52 0.86
CA ALA A 70 -7.02 0.43 0.50
C ALA A 70 -8.12 0.47 1.58
N ALA A 71 -8.59 -0.70 2.04
CA ALA A 71 -9.55 -0.79 3.14
C ALA A 71 -9.00 -0.17 4.43
N HIS A 72 -7.74 -0.43 4.77
CA HIS A 72 -7.12 0.15 5.96
C HIS A 72 -7.03 1.68 5.93
N LEU A 73 -6.72 2.23 4.75
CA LEU A 73 -6.65 3.68 4.55
C LEU A 73 -8.04 4.33 4.62
N HIS A 74 -9.10 3.63 4.18
CA HIS A 74 -10.48 4.09 4.37
C HIS A 74 -10.97 3.98 5.82
N GLU A 75 -10.54 2.98 6.59
CA GLU A 75 -11.01 2.77 7.97
C GLU A 75 -10.35 3.68 9.01
N LYS A 76 -9.14 4.19 8.74
CA LYS A 76 -8.34 4.96 9.70
C LYS A 76 -8.51 6.47 9.65
N HIS A 77 -9.39 6.98 8.80
CA HIS A 77 -9.61 8.42 8.63
C HIS A 77 -11.10 8.76 8.55
#